data_AF-A0A919TZD0-F1
#
_entry.id   AF-A0A919TZD0-F1
#
_cell.length_a   1.000
_cell.length_b   1.000
_cell.length_c   1.000
_cell.angle_alpha   90.00
_cell.angle_beta   90.00
_cell.angle_gamma   90.00
#
_symmetry.space_group_name_H-M   'P 1'
#
loop_
_entity.id
_entity.type
_entity.pdbx_description
1 polymer ?
#
loop_
_entity_poly.entity_id
_entity_poly.type
_entity_poly.pdbx_seq_one_letter_code
_entity_poly.pdbx_strand_id
1 'polypeptide(L)'
;MATPSIWQDRALVATARLPAPATVRCIAVEVALRFADRFGRDDRGYLGLETTPLWQRRVASALDDLREAGLVREDGDAFAVTAAGTKRVAAAERRLKAAPPPVDDDADLGGPAAMAGVIATPLRDPAARARLGFDPDDPAIPVMAEVNLQYRAGPPDAFERLEELWEQVGDGRKPVRVAGRYLAGALTMGQVKRLVAADAVPIAWPERTIYHIWPDFPVHRHVDSSCVTIKADAARKSFEADGRKIVWAVIDTGIAPHPHFASYHTLDDPSVRDLHRFFPLDGEPTPEGALVDTAGHGTHVAGIIAGGIGPWLAEDEKREVYATESRFNVESASTPLRVPRTVDPALLAGMAPRACLVSLKAVGGFGGTSRDQVHRIIQALAYVREVNKGSVEAMRIHGVNISLGYEFEPEWFACGRSPLCQEVDRLVRSGVVVVVAAGNSGYGTLNADMAAPRKFGFAMSVNDPGNAELAITVGSTHRSSPHLYGVSYFSSKGPTGDGRDKPDLLAPGERITSCAAGASLDAVLGAGIEPPADRAVYVEDTGTSMAAPHVSGAVAALLSVRREFIGEPERVKRIFLDSAIDLGRRRDFQGAGLLDLMRALQIV
;
A
#
# COMPACT_ATOMS: atom_id res chain seq x y z
N MET A 1 46.69 -17.49 -38.86
CA MET A 1 46.43 -16.21 -38.17
C MET A 1 45.71 -16.54 -36.88
N ALA A 2 46.22 -16.09 -35.73
CA ALA A 2 45.56 -16.30 -34.44
C ALA A 2 44.15 -15.72 -34.48
N THR A 3 43.18 -16.44 -33.92
CA THR A 3 41.82 -15.93 -33.78
C THR A 3 41.87 -14.64 -32.94
N PRO A 4 41.32 -13.51 -33.42
CA PRO A 4 41.32 -12.26 -32.66
C PRO A 4 40.73 -12.46 -31.28
N SER A 5 41.29 -11.78 -30.27
CA SER A 5 40.72 -11.85 -28.92
C SER A 5 39.31 -11.25 -28.93
N ILE A 6 38.42 -11.76 -28.08
CA ILE A 6 37.05 -11.22 -27.97
C ILE A 6 37.04 -9.72 -27.62
N TRP A 7 38.08 -9.24 -26.93
CA TRP A 7 38.26 -7.83 -26.58
C TRP A 7 38.70 -6.96 -27.76
N GLN A 8 39.53 -7.48 -28.67
CA GLN A 8 39.86 -6.82 -29.94
C GLN A 8 38.62 -6.65 -30.81
N ASP A 9 37.76 -7.68 -30.88
CA ASP A 9 36.50 -7.58 -31.62
C ASP A 9 35.55 -6.55 -30.98
N ARG A 10 35.41 -6.53 -29.64
CA ARG A 10 34.61 -5.53 -28.91
C ARG A 10 35.11 -4.11 -29.12
N ALA A 11 36.41 -3.87 -28.97
CA ALA A 11 37.03 -2.55 -29.11
C ALA A 11 36.96 -2.03 -30.56
N LEU A 12 37.18 -2.91 -31.56
CA LEU A 12 37.08 -2.54 -32.98
C LEU A 12 35.65 -2.13 -33.36
N VAL A 13 34.64 -2.89 -32.93
CA VAL A 13 33.23 -2.58 -33.20
C VAL A 13 32.79 -1.29 -32.50
N ALA A 14 33.23 -1.07 -31.26
CA ALA A 14 32.94 0.17 -30.53
C ALA A 14 33.58 1.39 -31.20
N THR A 15 34.86 1.31 -31.55
CA THR A 15 35.59 2.42 -32.20
C THR A 15 34.98 2.78 -33.56
N ALA A 16 34.47 1.80 -34.32
CA ALA A 16 33.87 2.04 -35.64
C ALA A 16 32.53 2.80 -35.59
N ARG A 17 31.87 2.83 -34.43
CA ARG A 17 30.55 3.45 -34.27
C ARG A 17 30.60 4.85 -33.68
N LEU A 18 31.73 5.21 -33.07
CA LEU A 18 31.94 6.53 -32.52
C LEU A 18 32.40 7.51 -33.60
N PRO A 19 32.05 8.81 -33.50
CA PRO A 19 32.67 9.85 -34.31
C PRO A 19 34.19 9.81 -34.14
N ALA A 20 34.93 9.78 -35.24
CA ALA A 20 36.39 9.72 -35.21
C ALA A 20 37.02 11.12 -35.10
N PRO A 21 38.09 11.31 -34.30
CA PRO A 21 38.73 10.33 -33.42
C PRO A 21 38.06 10.25 -32.03
N ALA A 22 38.01 9.06 -31.43
CA ALA A 22 37.34 8.81 -30.15
C ALA A 22 38.34 8.44 -29.04
N THR A 23 38.20 9.03 -27.85
CA THR A 23 39.09 8.73 -26.71
C THR A 23 38.91 7.30 -26.19
N VAL A 24 39.92 6.77 -25.50
CA VAL A 24 39.83 5.45 -24.82
C VAL A 24 38.62 5.40 -23.88
N ARG A 25 38.29 6.51 -23.21
CA ARG A 25 37.12 6.62 -22.33
C ARG A 25 35.80 6.47 -23.11
N CYS A 26 35.65 7.17 -24.24
CA CYS A 26 34.47 7.05 -25.09
C CYS A 26 34.32 5.63 -25.64
N ILE A 27 35.43 5.01 -26.05
CA ILE A 27 35.46 3.64 -26.55
C ILE A 27 35.09 2.65 -25.43
N ALA A 28 35.58 2.86 -24.20
CA ALA A 28 35.22 2.03 -23.06
C ALA A 28 33.73 2.12 -22.69
N VAL A 29 33.13 3.32 -22.76
CA VAL A 29 31.68 3.50 -22.60
C VAL A 29 30.93 2.73 -23.67
N GLU A 30 31.32 2.87 -24.94
CA GLU A 30 30.66 2.17 -26.06
C GLU A 30 30.82 0.64 -25.99
N VAL A 31 31.98 0.15 -25.51
CA VAL A 31 32.18 -1.27 -25.21
C VAL A 31 31.25 -1.75 -24.09
N ALA A 32 31.10 -0.97 -23.02
CA ALA A 32 30.21 -1.30 -21.91
C ALA A 32 28.73 -1.30 -22.34
N LEU A 33 28.30 -0.27 -23.07
CA LEU A 33 26.94 -0.12 -23.60
C LEU A 33 26.48 -1.29 -24.46
N ARG A 34 27.42 -1.97 -25.14
CA ARG A 34 27.12 -3.06 -26.09
C ARG A 34 27.35 -4.44 -25.54
N PHE A 35 28.33 -4.61 -24.66
CA PHE A 35 28.90 -5.92 -24.38
C PHE A 35 29.05 -6.25 -22.90
N ALA A 36 28.74 -5.34 -21.98
CA ALA A 36 28.96 -5.57 -20.54
C ALA A 36 28.07 -6.66 -19.92
N ASP A 37 26.96 -6.99 -20.57
CA ASP A 37 26.14 -8.17 -20.26
C ASP A 37 26.88 -9.49 -20.49
N ARG A 38 27.89 -9.48 -21.38
CA ARG A 38 28.73 -10.65 -21.72
C ARG A 38 30.10 -10.64 -21.06
N PHE A 39 30.30 -9.83 -20.02
CA PHE A 39 31.54 -9.83 -19.23
C PHE A 39 31.50 -10.97 -18.21
N GLY A 40 32.61 -11.71 -18.10
CA GLY A 40 32.79 -12.75 -17.09
C GLY A 40 33.02 -12.16 -15.69
N ARG A 41 33.02 -13.03 -14.66
CA ARG A 41 33.23 -12.65 -13.26
C ARG A 41 34.53 -11.86 -13.05
N ASP A 42 35.63 -12.38 -13.60
CA ASP A 42 36.96 -11.80 -13.42
C ASP A 42 37.15 -10.48 -14.18
N ASP A 43 36.33 -10.23 -15.21
CA ASP A 43 36.41 -9.00 -16.00
C ASP A 43 36.01 -7.78 -15.17
N ARG A 44 35.14 -7.97 -14.18
CA ARG A 44 34.63 -6.92 -13.28
C ARG A 44 35.48 -6.74 -12.03
N GLY A 45 36.48 -7.60 -11.82
CA GLY A 45 37.40 -7.54 -10.68
C GLY A 45 38.48 -6.44 -10.82
N TYR A 46 39.22 -6.25 -9.74
CA TYR A 46 40.37 -5.35 -9.65
C TYR A 46 41.64 -6.17 -9.38
N LEU A 47 42.77 -5.75 -9.94
CA LEU A 47 44.06 -6.38 -9.67
C LEU A 47 44.75 -5.64 -8.51
N GLY A 48 44.84 -6.27 -7.34
CA GLY A 48 45.57 -5.69 -6.19
C GLY A 48 44.93 -4.40 -5.65
N LEU A 49 45.74 -3.34 -5.48
CA LEU A 49 45.33 -2.02 -4.95
C LEU A 49 44.95 -1.02 -6.06
N GLU A 50 44.82 -1.47 -7.30
CA GLU A 50 44.51 -0.60 -8.44
C GLU A 50 43.03 -0.16 -8.44
N THR A 51 42.76 1.05 -8.94
CA THR A 51 41.42 1.65 -8.98
C THR A 51 40.67 1.41 -10.30
N THR A 52 41.29 0.74 -11.27
CA THR A 52 40.73 0.53 -12.61
C THR A 52 40.32 -0.94 -12.79
N PRO A 53 39.06 -1.24 -13.16
CA PRO A 53 38.61 -2.62 -13.31
C PRO A 53 39.24 -3.30 -14.53
N LEU A 54 39.40 -4.63 -14.44
CA LEU A 54 40.14 -5.44 -15.42
C LEU A 54 39.62 -5.30 -16.86
N TRP A 55 38.31 -5.16 -17.05
CA TRP A 55 37.73 -4.98 -18.39
C TRP A 55 38.18 -3.67 -19.07
N GLN A 56 38.34 -2.57 -18.33
CA GLN A 56 38.82 -1.31 -18.91
C GLN A 56 40.27 -1.43 -19.36
N ARG A 57 41.09 -2.17 -18.60
CA ARG A 57 42.48 -2.49 -18.98
C ARG A 57 42.53 -3.34 -20.24
N ARG A 58 41.62 -4.31 -20.37
CA ARG A 58 41.52 -5.16 -21.57
C ARG A 58 41.05 -4.39 -22.80
N VAL A 59 40.22 -3.36 -22.64
CA VAL A 59 39.87 -2.44 -23.74
C VAL A 59 41.10 -1.64 -24.18
N ALA A 60 41.84 -1.06 -23.25
CA ALA A 60 43.07 -0.32 -23.58
C ALA A 60 44.10 -1.20 -24.29
N SER A 61 44.41 -2.38 -23.72
CA SER A 61 45.33 -3.35 -24.33
C SER A 61 44.83 -3.83 -25.71
N ALA A 62 43.52 -4.02 -25.89
CA ALA A 62 42.97 -4.41 -27.18
C ALA A 62 43.10 -3.30 -28.24
N LEU A 63 43.05 -2.02 -27.86
CA LEU A 63 43.28 -0.91 -28.77
C LEU A 63 44.74 -0.85 -29.23
N ASP A 64 45.69 -1.11 -28.31
CA ASP A 64 47.11 -1.21 -28.64
C ASP A 64 47.37 -2.34 -29.65
N ASP A 65 46.82 -3.54 -29.41
CA ASP A 65 46.93 -4.66 -30.34
C ASP A 65 46.33 -4.37 -31.72
N LEU A 66 45.16 -3.70 -31.75
CA LEU A 66 44.49 -3.32 -33.00
C LEU A 66 45.29 -2.26 -33.77
N ARG A 67 45.99 -1.37 -33.06
CA ARG A 67 46.88 -0.36 -33.63
C ARG A 67 48.09 -1.02 -34.27
N GLU A 68 48.73 -1.96 -33.56
CA GLU A 68 49.85 -2.76 -34.08
C GLU A 68 49.43 -3.59 -35.31
N ALA A 69 48.19 -4.08 -35.33
CA ALA A 69 47.61 -4.77 -36.48
C ALA A 69 47.18 -3.84 -37.64
N GLY A 70 47.33 -2.51 -37.52
CA GLY A 70 46.96 -1.51 -38.51
C GLY A 70 45.45 -1.35 -38.73
N LEU A 71 44.63 -1.83 -37.79
CA LEU A 71 43.16 -1.81 -37.88
C LEU A 71 42.55 -0.54 -37.27
N VAL A 72 43.26 0.08 -36.33
CA VAL A 72 42.98 1.43 -35.82
C VAL A 72 44.24 2.28 -35.92
N ARG A 73 44.06 3.60 -36.04
CA ARG A 73 45.13 4.60 -35.93
C ARG A 73 44.95 5.38 -34.64
N GLU A 74 46.06 5.75 -34.03
CA GLU A 74 46.12 6.61 -32.86
C GLU A 74 46.40 8.05 -33.31
N ASP A 75 45.69 9.01 -32.73
CA ASP A 75 45.80 10.44 -32.99
C ASP A 75 45.73 11.17 -31.63
N GLY A 76 46.90 11.32 -30.99
CA GLY A 76 46.98 11.74 -29.58
C GLY A 76 46.35 10.70 -28.64
N ASP A 77 45.48 11.12 -27.73
CA ASP A 77 44.76 10.24 -26.79
C ASP A 77 43.51 9.56 -27.39
N ALA A 78 43.34 9.63 -28.71
CA ALA A 78 42.14 9.19 -29.41
C ALA A 78 42.45 8.21 -30.55
N PHE A 79 41.49 7.33 -30.85
CA PHE A 79 41.61 6.27 -31.83
C PHE A 79 40.58 6.43 -32.95
N ALA A 80 40.95 6.05 -34.16
CA ALA A 80 40.07 6.01 -35.32
C ALA A 80 40.25 4.72 -36.12
N VAL A 81 39.16 4.15 -36.62
CA VAL A 81 39.22 2.92 -37.43
C VAL A 81 39.83 3.22 -38.80
N THR A 82 40.76 2.37 -39.26
CA THR A 82 41.36 2.49 -40.60
C THR A 82 40.49 1.81 -41.65
N ALA A 83 40.72 2.07 -42.94
CA ALA A 83 40.01 1.37 -44.02
C ALA A 83 40.15 -0.16 -43.95
N ALA A 84 41.27 -0.67 -43.41
CA ALA A 84 41.49 -2.09 -43.17
C ALA A 84 40.65 -2.60 -41.98
N GLY A 85 40.54 -1.80 -40.90
CA GLY A 85 39.67 -2.07 -39.77
C GLY A 85 38.19 -2.12 -40.15
N THR A 86 37.71 -1.17 -40.95
CA THR A 86 36.30 -1.10 -41.41
C THR A 86 35.87 -2.39 -42.12
N LYS A 87 36.75 -2.95 -42.97
CA LYS A 87 36.50 -4.22 -43.66
C LYS A 87 36.35 -5.42 -42.70
N ARG A 88 36.89 -5.33 -41.48
CA ARG A 88 36.84 -6.39 -40.46
C ARG A 88 35.66 -6.25 -39.48
N VAL A 89 35.02 -5.09 -39.40
CA VAL A 89 33.90 -4.82 -38.46
C VAL A 89 32.77 -5.84 -38.62
N ALA A 90 32.28 -6.06 -39.85
CA ALA A 90 31.20 -7.02 -40.08
C ALA A 90 31.57 -8.46 -39.70
N ALA A 91 32.85 -8.83 -39.82
CA ALA A 91 33.34 -10.14 -39.39
C ALA A 91 33.46 -10.22 -37.86
N ALA A 92 33.89 -9.15 -37.20
CA ALA A 92 33.92 -9.04 -35.74
C ALA A 92 32.51 -9.10 -35.13
N GLU A 93 31.53 -8.39 -35.70
CA GLU A 93 30.13 -8.45 -35.26
C GLU A 93 29.55 -9.87 -35.35
N ARG A 94 29.85 -10.61 -36.45
CA ARG A 94 29.45 -12.02 -36.58
C ARG A 94 30.07 -12.91 -35.52
N ARG A 95 31.36 -12.75 -35.22
CA ARG A 95 32.06 -13.51 -34.17
C ARG A 95 31.51 -13.20 -32.79
N LEU A 96 31.28 -11.92 -32.48
CA LEU A 96 30.69 -11.50 -31.22
C LEU A 96 29.28 -12.06 -31.03
N LYS A 97 28.47 -12.09 -32.09
CA LYS A 97 27.11 -12.68 -32.05
C LYS A 97 27.15 -14.20 -31.84
N ALA A 98 28.13 -14.89 -32.42
CA ALA A 98 28.30 -16.35 -32.31
C ALA A 98 29.02 -16.81 -31.04
N ALA A 99 29.63 -15.90 -30.27
CA ALA A 99 30.32 -16.25 -29.03
C ALA A 99 29.32 -16.77 -27.97
N PRO A 100 29.62 -17.89 -27.29
CA PRO A 100 28.75 -18.44 -26.25
C PRO A 100 28.58 -17.43 -25.10
N PRO A 101 27.41 -17.43 -24.43
CA PRO A 101 27.21 -16.61 -23.23
C PRO A 101 28.19 -17.03 -22.12
N PRO A 102 28.58 -16.09 -21.24
CA PRO A 102 29.41 -16.44 -20.09
C PRO A 102 28.68 -17.44 -19.18
N VAL A 103 29.43 -18.33 -18.54
CA VAL A 103 28.90 -19.26 -17.52
C VAL A 103 28.63 -18.45 -16.25
N ASP A 104 27.36 -18.24 -15.90
CA ASP A 104 26.91 -17.56 -14.67
C ASP A 104 26.82 -18.58 -13.52
N ASP A 105 27.85 -18.67 -12.68
CA ASP A 105 27.77 -19.31 -11.35
C ASP A 105 27.49 -18.22 -10.30
N ASP A 106 26.26 -17.68 -10.28
CA ASP A 106 25.82 -16.62 -9.35
C ASP A 106 25.35 -17.18 -7.97
N ALA A 107 25.65 -18.44 -7.65
CA ALA A 107 25.05 -19.17 -6.53
C ALA A 107 25.67 -18.96 -5.13
N ASP A 108 26.68 -18.10 -4.96
CA ASP A 108 27.37 -17.99 -3.65
C ASP A 108 27.86 -16.56 -3.31
N LEU A 109 27.08 -15.83 -2.50
CA LEU A 109 27.40 -14.48 -2.00
C LEU A 109 27.64 -14.46 -0.48
N GLY A 110 28.50 -15.34 0.02
CA GLY A 110 28.96 -15.39 1.41
C GLY A 110 30.27 -14.63 1.71
N GLY A 111 30.42 -13.36 1.30
CA GLY A 111 31.65 -12.57 1.51
C GLY A 111 31.44 -11.20 2.16
N PRO A 112 32.40 -10.67 2.96
CA PRO A 112 32.18 -9.53 3.85
C PRO A 112 32.09 -8.19 3.11
N ALA A 113 31.02 -7.45 3.41
CA ALA A 113 30.84 -6.00 3.33
C ALA A 113 31.71 -5.21 2.32
N ALA A 114 31.44 -5.37 1.03
CA ALA A 114 31.84 -4.41 0.00
C ALA A 114 30.61 -3.61 -0.43
N MET A 115 30.75 -2.29 -0.51
CA MET A 115 29.74 -1.27 -0.89
C MET A 115 28.44 -1.83 -1.48
N ALA A 116 27.29 -1.45 -0.89
CA ALA A 116 25.96 -1.65 -1.47
C ALA A 116 26.03 -1.30 -2.96
N GLY A 117 26.07 -2.31 -3.81
CA GLY A 117 26.41 -2.07 -5.19
C GLY A 117 25.20 -1.48 -5.91
N VAL A 118 25.46 -0.66 -6.93
CA VAL A 118 24.46 0.15 -7.65
C VAL A 118 23.22 -0.66 -8.05
N ILE A 119 23.38 -1.90 -8.51
CA ILE A 119 22.28 -2.85 -8.76
C ILE A 119 21.86 -3.51 -7.43
N ALA A 120 20.62 -3.35 -6.97
CA ALA A 120 20.17 -3.98 -5.73
C ALA A 120 20.26 -5.53 -5.79
N THR A 121 20.56 -6.19 -4.66
CA THR A 121 20.71 -7.67 -4.57
C THR A 121 19.54 -8.48 -5.17
N PRO A 122 18.26 -8.11 -4.97
CA PRO A 122 17.13 -8.84 -5.57
C PRO A 122 17.11 -8.82 -7.11
N LEU A 123 17.79 -7.85 -7.73
CA LEU A 123 17.93 -7.72 -9.17
C LEU A 123 19.11 -8.57 -9.70
N ARG A 124 20.06 -8.98 -8.84
CA ARG A 124 21.24 -9.78 -9.20
C ARG A 124 21.00 -11.29 -9.17
N ASP A 125 20.30 -11.79 -8.15
CA ASP A 125 20.08 -13.23 -7.94
C ASP A 125 18.94 -13.76 -8.84
N PRO A 126 19.20 -14.68 -9.80
CA PRO A 126 18.17 -15.32 -10.60
C PRO A 126 17.07 -16.00 -9.76
N ALA A 127 17.43 -16.61 -8.63
CA ALA A 127 16.48 -17.25 -7.73
C ALA A 127 15.65 -16.21 -6.96
N ALA A 128 16.22 -15.07 -6.57
CA ALA A 128 15.47 -13.97 -5.97
C ALA A 128 14.48 -13.33 -6.95
N ARG A 129 14.85 -13.21 -8.23
CA ARG A 129 13.96 -12.72 -9.31
C ARG A 129 12.77 -13.64 -9.54
N ALA A 130 13.01 -14.95 -9.61
CA ALA A 130 11.95 -15.94 -9.73
C ALA A 130 10.99 -15.89 -8.51
N ARG A 131 11.53 -15.72 -7.28
CA ARG A 131 10.71 -15.53 -6.06
C ARG A 131 9.88 -14.25 -6.07
N LEU A 132 10.26 -13.25 -6.85
CA LEU A 132 9.55 -11.96 -7.01
C LEU A 132 8.60 -11.95 -8.22
N GLY A 133 8.36 -13.09 -8.87
CA GLY A 133 7.41 -13.21 -9.98
C GLY A 133 7.95 -12.80 -11.35
N PHE A 134 9.27 -12.65 -11.51
CA PHE A 134 9.90 -12.33 -12.79
C PHE A 134 10.23 -13.60 -13.59
N ASP A 135 10.04 -13.52 -14.91
CA ASP A 135 10.24 -14.62 -15.86
C ASP A 135 11.75 -14.98 -16.01
N PRO A 136 12.12 -16.27 -15.96
CA PRO A 136 13.50 -16.72 -16.16
C PRO A 136 14.07 -16.46 -17.56
N ASP A 137 13.25 -16.16 -18.57
CA ASP A 137 13.69 -15.92 -19.96
C ASP A 137 14.23 -14.48 -20.21
N ASP A 138 14.44 -13.68 -19.17
CA ASP A 138 14.97 -12.29 -19.17
C ASP A 138 14.21 -11.28 -20.07
N PRO A 139 12.87 -11.18 -20.01
CA PRO A 139 12.16 -10.07 -20.64
C PRO A 139 12.50 -8.73 -19.99
N ALA A 140 12.24 -7.62 -20.69
CA ALA A 140 12.46 -6.29 -20.12
C ALA A 140 11.56 -6.08 -18.88
N ILE A 141 12.17 -5.80 -17.73
CA ILE A 141 11.49 -5.62 -16.45
C ILE A 141 11.40 -4.14 -16.07
N PRO A 142 10.32 -3.70 -15.38
CA PRO A 142 10.25 -2.36 -14.81
C PRO A 142 11.39 -2.13 -13.81
N VAL A 143 12.12 -1.04 -13.97
CA VAL A 143 13.26 -0.64 -13.11
C VAL A 143 13.20 0.86 -12.80
N MET A 144 13.69 1.21 -11.62
CA MET A 144 13.83 2.59 -11.15
C MET A 144 15.29 2.85 -10.77
N ALA A 145 15.87 3.91 -11.32
CA ALA A 145 17.21 4.39 -11.00
C ALA A 145 17.15 5.73 -10.27
N GLU A 146 17.88 5.81 -9.17
CA GLU A 146 18.12 7.04 -8.44
C GLU A 146 19.35 7.76 -8.96
N VAL A 147 19.20 9.07 -9.18
CA VAL A 147 20.25 9.95 -9.66
C VAL A 147 21.18 10.35 -8.51
N ASN A 148 22.48 10.32 -8.75
CA ASN A 148 23.50 10.77 -7.82
C ASN A 148 23.47 12.30 -7.66
N LEU A 149 22.92 12.78 -6.55
CA LEU A 149 22.83 14.21 -6.25
C LEU A 149 24.20 14.88 -6.00
N GLN A 150 25.27 14.09 -5.84
CA GLN A 150 26.65 14.56 -5.70
C GLN A 150 27.41 14.56 -7.03
N TYR A 151 26.73 14.39 -8.17
CA TYR A 151 27.34 14.48 -9.49
C TYR A 151 27.99 15.85 -9.69
N ARG A 152 29.25 15.86 -10.15
CA ARG A 152 30.14 17.03 -10.16
C ARG A 152 29.58 18.20 -10.98
N ALA A 153 28.88 17.90 -12.08
CA ALA A 153 28.28 18.94 -12.93
C ALA A 153 26.91 19.43 -12.38
N GLY A 154 26.32 18.71 -11.43
CA GLY A 154 25.05 19.05 -10.80
C GLY A 154 23.92 18.05 -11.15
N PRO A 155 22.83 18.02 -10.37
CA PRO A 155 21.72 17.09 -10.60
C PRO A 155 21.08 17.16 -12.01
N PRO A 156 20.85 18.34 -12.63
CA PRO A 156 20.28 18.41 -13.99
C PRO A 156 21.13 17.69 -15.04
N ASP A 157 22.44 17.91 -15.03
CA ASP A 157 23.39 17.24 -15.92
C ASP A 157 23.50 15.74 -15.65
N ALA A 158 23.27 15.32 -14.40
CA ALA A 158 23.21 13.89 -14.05
C ALA A 158 21.98 13.21 -14.65
N PHE A 159 20.83 13.90 -14.67
CA PHE A 159 19.62 13.42 -15.34
C PHE A 159 19.81 13.30 -16.85
N GLU A 160 20.31 14.35 -17.50
CA GLU A 160 20.50 14.36 -18.96
C GLU A 160 21.44 13.23 -19.40
N ARG A 161 22.58 13.10 -18.73
CA ARG A 161 23.53 12.02 -19.01
C ARG A 161 22.95 10.63 -18.77
N LEU A 162 22.19 10.45 -17.69
CA LEU A 162 21.59 9.13 -17.41
C LEU A 162 20.47 8.80 -18.41
N GLU A 163 19.70 9.79 -18.88
CA GLU A 163 18.71 9.63 -19.94
C GLU A 163 19.35 9.22 -21.27
N GLU A 164 20.47 9.84 -21.64
CA GLU A 164 21.23 9.50 -22.85
C GLU A 164 21.76 8.07 -22.80
N LEU A 165 22.35 7.65 -21.67
CA LEU A 165 22.85 6.28 -21.48
C LEU A 165 21.69 5.27 -21.49
N TRP A 166 20.56 5.62 -20.88
CA TRP A 166 19.38 4.78 -20.84
C TRP A 166 18.77 4.59 -22.22
N GLU A 167 18.66 5.65 -23.02
CA GLU A 167 18.13 5.60 -24.39
C GLU A 167 18.99 4.70 -25.29
N GLN A 168 20.31 4.77 -25.16
CA GLN A 168 21.25 3.94 -25.93
C GLN A 168 21.16 2.46 -25.57
N VAL A 169 20.89 2.14 -24.31
CA VAL A 169 20.78 0.76 -23.82
C VAL A 169 19.37 0.18 -24.04
N GLY A 170 18.32 1.00 -23.89
CA GLY A 170 16.90 0.65 -23.92
C GLY A 170 16.27 0.60 -25.31
N ASP A 171 17.06 0.41 -26.36
CA ASP A 171 16.62 0.37 -27.77
C ASP A 171 15.91 1.66 -28.23
N GLY A 172 16.39 2.83 -27.79
CA GLY A 172 15.79 4.14 -28.12
C GLY A 172 14.63 4.55 -27.22
N ARG A 173 14.29 3.76 -26.18
CA ARG A 173 13.29 4.12 -25.18
C ARG A 173 13.91 5.03 -24.12
N LYS A 174 13.33 6.22 -23.96
CA LYS A 174 13.71 7.15 -22.89
C LYS A 174 13.06 6.76 -21.56
N PRO A 175 13.76 6.92 -20.42
CA PRO A 175 13.16 6.77 -19.11
C PRO A 175 12.26 7.97 -18.79
N VAL A 176 11.37 7.78 -17.83
CA VAL A 176 10.49 8.81 -17.29
C VAL A 176 11.14 9.40 -16.04
N ARG A 177 11.25 10.73 -15.95
CA ARG A 177 11.63 11.41 -14.70
C ARG A 177 10.51 11.25 -13.67
N VAL A 178 10.82 10.57 -12.57
CA VAL A 178 9.93 10.34 -11.43
C VAL A 178 10.46 11.14 -10.25
N ALA A 179 9.75 12.21 -9.90
CA ALA A 179 10.21 13.20 -8.93
C ALA A 179 11.59 13.82 -9.29
N GLY A 180 12.10 14.71 -8.44
CA GLY A 180 13.39 15.39 -8.67
C GLY A 180 14.64 14.52 -8.44
N ARG A 181 14.51 13.19 -8.40
CA ARG A 181 15.64 12.29 -8.06
C ARG A 181 15.61 10.89 -8.70
N TYR A 182 14.56 10.50 -9.44
CA TYR A 182 14.46 9.15 -9.99
C TYR A 182 14.17 9.16 -11.51
N LEU A 183 14.63 8.12 -12.19
CA LEU A 183 14.29 7.76 -13.57
C LEU A 183 13.67 6.36 -13.56
N ALA A 184 12.56 6.16 -14.25
CA ALA A 184 11.87 4.86 -14.32
C ALA A 184 11.65 4.41 -15.78
N GLY A 185 11.74 3.12 -16.04
CA GLY A 185 11.53 2.54 -17.37
C GLY A 185 11.71 1.03 -17.38
N ALA A 186 11.45 0.37 -18.51
CA ALA A 186 11.62 -1.07 -18.64
C ALA A 186 12.96 -1.43 -19.30
N LEU A 187 13.77 -2.28 -18.65
CA LEU A 187 15.06 -2.76 -19.15
C LEU A 187 15.23 -4.26 -18.84
N THR A 188 15.86 -5.04 -19.73
CA THR A 188 16.31 -6.42 -19.43
C THR A 188 17.49 -6.42 -18.45
N MET A 189 17.84 -7.57 -17.86
CA MET A 189 19.02 -7.65 -17.00
C MET A 189 20.31 -7.35 -17.76
N GLY A 190 20.41 -7.83 -18.99
CA GLY A 190 21.50 -7.47 -19.89
C GLY A 190 21.60 -5.95 -20.09
N GLN A 191 20.46 -5.28 -20.29
CA GLN A 191 20.38 -3.83 -20.40
C GLN A 191 20.82 -3.13 -19.10
N VAL A 192 20.31 -3.53 -17.94
CA VAL A 192 20.73 -2.97 -16.64
C VAL A 192 22.25 -3.12 -16.42
N LYS A 193 22.83 -4.28 -16.72
CA LYS A 193 24.29 -4.52 -16.63
C LYS A 193 25.09 -3.58 -17.54
N ARG A 194 24.60 -3.32 -18.76
CA ARG A 194 25.22 -2.39 -19.73
C ARG A 194 25.12 -0.93 -19.29
N LEU A 195 23.95 -0.53 -18.78
CA LEU A 195 23.72 0.82 -18.25
C LEU A 195 24.66 1.16 -17.08
N VAL A 196 24.71 0.26 -16.08
CA VAL A 196 25.55 0.48 -14.89
C VAL A 196 27.05 0.42 -15.22
N ALA A 197 27.46 -0.46 -16.14
CA ALA A 197 28.86 -0.53 -16.56
C ALA A 197 29.31 0.72 -17.36
N ALA A 198 28.42 1.26 -18.19
CA ALA A 198 28.66 2.49 -18.94
C ALA A 198 28.73 3.72 -18.01
N ASP A 199 27.85 3.80 -17.00
CA ASP A 199 27.90 4.86 -15.99
C ASP A 199 29.13 4.75 -15.08
N ALA A 200 29.65 3.54 -14.85
CA ALA A 200 30.80 3.28 -13.98
C ALA A 200 32.17 3.45 -14.67
N VAL A 201 32.23 3.82 -15.95
CA VAL A 201 33.50 4.13 -16.64
C VAL A 201 34.34 5.19 -15.91
N PRO A 202 33.76 6.32 -15.45
CA PRO A 202 34.43 7.23 -14.54
C PRO A 202 34.76 6.53 -13.21
N ILE A 203 36.04 6.55 -12.82
CA ILE A 203 36.50 5.92 -11.58
C ILE A 203 35.97 6.68 -10.34
N ALA A 204 35.93 8.02 -10.42
CA ALA A 204 35.53 8.87 -9.30
C ALA A 204 34.00 8.88 -9.11
N TRP A 205 33.55 8.71 -7.86
CA TRP A 205 32.13 8.70 -7.49
C TRP A 205 31.35 9.96 -7.92
N PRO A 206 31.89 11.20 -7.78
CA PRO A 206 31.20 12.40 -8.25
C PRO A 206 31.06 12.48 -9.78
N GLU A 207 31.66 11.58 -10.55
CA GLU A 207 31.51 11.55 -12.01
C GLU A 207 30.53 10.48 -12.50
N ARG A 208 29.87 9.78 -11.58
CA ARG A 208 28.85 8.76 -11.87
C ARG A 208 27.45 9.32 -11.63
N THR A 209 26.52 8.96 -12.50
CA THR A 209 25.15 9.49 -12.47
C THR A 209 24.18 8.62 -11.70
N ILE A 210 24.45 7.32 -11.56
CA ILE A 210 23.55 6.38 -10.88
C ILE A 210 23.99 6.23 -9.42
N TYR A 211 23.09 6.58 -8.50
CA TYR A 211 23.25 6.27 -7.08
C TYR A 211 22.88 4.80 -6.82
N HIS A 212 21.66 4.40 -7.21
CA HIS A 212 21.12 3.04 -7.08
C HIS A 212 20.15 2.72 -8.22
N ILE A 213 20.03 1.45 -8.60
CA ILE A 213 19.00 0.93 -9.52
C ILE A 213 18.36 -0.34 -8.93
N TRP A 214 17.04 -0.41 -8.95
CA TRP A 214 16.25 -1.51 -8.38
C TRP A 214 15.01 -1.81 -9.24
N PRO A 215 14.38 -2.99 -9.07
CA PRO A 215 13.12 -3.28 -9.76
C PRO A 215 12.05 -2.26 -9.36
N ASP A 216 11.31 -1.74 -10.33
CA ASP A 216 10.05 -1.07 -10.04
C ASP A 216 9.04 -2.17 -9.70
N PHE A 217 8.90 -2.44 -8.41
CA PHE A 217 8.26 -3.64 -7.91
C PHE A 217 6.79 -3.71 -8.37
N PRO A 218 6.35 -4.82 -9.00
CA PRO A 218 4.94 -5.09 -9.12
C PRO A 218 4.34 -5.16 -7.72
N VAL A 219 3.38 -4.27 -7.44
CA VAL A 219 2.60 -4.32 -6.22
C VAL A 219 1.62 -5.49 -6.33
N HIS A 220 1.92 -6.59 -5.65
CA HIS A 220 1.05 -7.76 -5.55
C HIS A 220 0.03 -7.59 -4.42
N ARG A 221 -1.22 -8.02 -4.69
CA ARG A 221 -2.32 -7.96 -3.73
C ARG A 221 -2.31 -9.20 -2.84
N HIS A 222 -1.97 -9.02 -1.57
CA HIS A 222 -2.44 -9.91 -0.51
C HIS A 222 -3.83 -9.46 -0.09
N VAL A 223 -4.80 -10.27 -0.47
CA VAL A 223 -6.23 -10.02 -0.40
C VAL A 223 -6.78 -10.54 0.94
N ASP A 224 -7.58 -9.70 1.62
CA ASP A 224 -8.32 -9.96 2.88
C ASP A 224 -7.52 -10.12 4.19
N SER A 225 -6.25 -9.66 4.25
CA SER A 225 -5.38 -9.84 5.42
C SER A 225 -5.73 -9.02 6.67
N SER A 226 -6.72 -8.14 6.64
CA SER A 226 -6.97 -7.24 7.78
C SER A 226 -7.38 -7.99 9.05
N CYS A 227 -8.15 -9.09 8.91
CA CYS A 227 -8.42 -10.06 9.99
C CYS A 227 -7.16 -10.61 10.63
N VAL A 228 -6.20 -11.03 9.80
CA VAL A 228 -4.94 -11.66 10.23
C VAL A 228 -4.01 -10.64 10.89
N THR A 229 -3.97 -9.42 10.35
CA THR A 229 -3.14 -8.33 10.86
C THR A 229 -3.45 -8.01 12.32
N ILE A 230 -4.74 -8.03 12.70
CA ILE A 230 -5.16 -7.83 14.09
C ILE A 230 -5.33 -9.14 14.87
N LYS A 231 -4.99 -10.27 14.25
CA LYS A 231 -5.06 -11.64 14.80
C LYS A 231 -6.46 -12.08 15.22
N ALA A 232 -7.50 -11.58 14.55
CA ALA A 232 -8.89 -11.93 14.84
C ALA A 232 -9.23 -13.37 14.45
N ASP A 233 -8.62 -13.92 13.39
CA ASP A 233 -8.74 -15.33 13.03
C ASP A 233 -8.15 -16.26 14.09
N ALA A 234 -6.97 -15.92 14.62
CA ALA A 234 -6.32 -16.66 15.71
C ALA A 234 -7.16 -16.61 17.00
N ALA A 235 -7.73 -15.44 17.32
CA ALA A 235 -8.59 -15.25 18.49
C ALA A 235 -9.87 -16.11 18.40
N ARG A 236 -10.53 -16.13 17.24
CA ARG A 236 -11.70 -16.97 16.99
C ARG A 236 -11.38 -18.46 17.16
N LYS A 237 -10.25 -18.92 16.61
CA LYS A 237 -9.83 -20.33 16.69
C LYS A 237 -9.38 -20.74 18.10
N SER A 238 -8.74 -19.85 18.84
CA SER A 238 -8.08 -20.18 20.12
C SER A 238 -8.97 -19.96 21.34
N PHE A 239 -9.84 -18.94 21.30
CA PHE A 239 -10.64 -18.49 22.45
C PHE A 239 -12.14 -18.52 22.21
N GLU A 240 -12.60 -18.97 21.03
CA GLU A 240 -13.99 -18.81 20.58
C GLU A 240 -14.47 -17.34 20.65
N ALA A 241 -13.55 -16.39 20.43
CA ALA A 241 -13.83 -14.96 20.43
C ALA A 241 -14.53 -14.56 19.12
N ASP A 242 -15.80 -14.95 18.98
CA ASP A 242 -16.58 -14.85 17.74
C ASP A 242 -17.71 -13.81 17.80
N GLY A 243 -17.93 -13.16 18.96
CA GLY A 243 -18.97 -12.16 19.15
C GLY A 243 -20.32 -12.70 19.59
N ARG A 244 -20.46 -14.00 19.85
CA ARG A 244 -21.74 -14.61 20.25
C ARG A 244 -22.39 -13.87 21.42
N LYS A 245 -23.70 -13.63 21.31
CA LYS A 245 -24.53 -12.92 22.32
C LYS A 245 -24.07 -11.49 22.64
N ILE A 246 -23.26 -10.89 21.77
CA ILE A 246 -22.93 -9.46 21.81
C ILE A 246 -23.68 -8.77 20.68
N VAL A 247 -24.19 -7.59 20.99
CA VAL A 247 -24.97 -6.75 20.08
C VAL A 247 -24.21 -5.46 19.85
N TRP A 248 -23.99 -5.11 18.59
CA TRP A 248 -23.25 -3.93 18.17
C TRP A 248 -24.09 -3.06 17.23
N ALA A 249 -24.29 -1.79 17.57
CA ALA A 249 -25.00 -0.86 16.71
C ALA A 249 -24.05 -0.17 15.73
N VAL A 250 -24.53 0.07 14.52
CA VAL A 250 -23.81 0.79 13.46
C VAL A 250 -24.62 2.04 13.11
N ILE A 251 -24.10 3.21 13.48
CA ILE A 251 -24.71 4.49 13.10
C ILE A 251 -24.09 4.95 11.79
N ASP A 252 -24.80 4.74 10.68
CA ASP A 252 -24.26 4.94 9.34
C ASP A 252 -25.37 5.17 8.27
N THR A 253 -25.11 4.85 7.00
CA THR A 253 -26.04 4.97 5.86
C THR A 253 -27.11 3.88 5.81
N GLY A 254 -27.11 2.96 6.79
CA GLY A 254 -27.97 1.78 6.85
C GLY A 254 -27.19 0.50 6.59
N ILE A 255 -27.83 -0.66 6.77
CA ILE A 255 -27.23 -1.97 6.47
C ILE A 255 -28.20 -2.72 5.57
N ALA A 256 -27.81 -3.01 4.33
CA ALA A 256 -28.61 -3.82 3.43
C ALA A 256 -28.47 -5.32 3.75
N PRO A 257 -29.52 -6.13 3.54
CA PRO A 257 -29.40 -7.58 3.55
C PRO A 257 -28.32 -8.03 2.57
N HIS A 258 -27.42 -8.90 3.03
CA HIS A 258 -26.34 -9.44 2.22
C HIS A 258 -26.06 -10.88 2.69
N PRO A 259 -25.68 -11.82 1.80
CA PRO A 259 -25.36 -13.20 2.18
C PRO A 259 -24.38 -13.34 3.36
N HIS A 260 -23.45 -12.39 3.48
CA HIS A 260 -22.50 -12.30 4.58
C HIS A 260 -23.16 -12.23 5.97
N PHE A 261 -24.31 -11.55 6.09
CA PHE A 261 -25.05 -11.39 7.34
C PHE A 261 -26.02 -12.54 7.61
N ALA A 262 -26.50 -13.19 6.55
CA ALA A 262 -27.47 -14.28 6.60
C ALA A 262 -26.91 -15.53 7.30
N SER A 263 -25.64 -15.88 7.04
CA SER A 263 -24.97 -17.07 7.61
C SER A 263 -25.10 -17.23 9.12
N TYR A 264 -25.12 -16.12 9.85
CA TYR A 264 -25.19 -16.11 11.31
C TYR A 264 -26.40 -15.34 11.84
N HIS A 265 -27.38 -15.05 10.98
CA HIS A 265 -28.58 -14.27 11.31
C HIS A 265 -28.27 -12.94 12.03
N THR A 266 -27.18 -12.27 11.64
CA THR A 266 -26.65 -11.13 12.40
C THR A 266 -27.60 -9.92 12.41
N LEU A 267 -28.51 -9.80 11.44
CA LEU A 267 -29.49 -8.71 11.36
C LEU A 267 -30.89 -9.14 11.77
N ASP A 268 -31.26 -10.40 11.58
CA ASP A 268 -32.61 -10.92 11.80
C ASP A 268 -32.77 -11.71 13.09
N ASP A 269 -31.71 -11.83 13.91
CA ASP A 269 -31.79 -12.47 15.21
C ASP A 269 -32.90 -11.83 16.09
N PRO A 270 -33.70 -12.65 16.79
CA PRO A 270 -34.80 -12.16 17.62
C PRO A 270 -34.41 -11.10 18.66
N SER A 271 -33.14 -11.05 19.06
CA SER A 271 -32.61 -10.07 20.02
C SER A 271 -32.43 -8.66 19.45
N VAL A 272 -32.31 -8.51 18.13
CA VAL A 272 -32.00 -7.24 17.45
C VAL A 272 -33.03 -6.78 16.43
N ARG A 273 -33.86 -7.67 15.89
CA ARG A 273 -34.81 -7.35 14.81
C ARG A 273 -35.76 -6.17 15.12
N ASP A 274 -36.11 -5.96 16.39
CA ASP A 274 -36.98 -4.86 16.85
C ASP A 274 -36.21 -3.54 17.12
N LEU A 275 -34.88 -3.55 17.02
CA LEU A 275 -33.99 -2.43 17.36
C LEU A 275 -33.55 -1.59 16.17
N HIS A 276 -33.72 -2.06 14.94
CA HIS A 276 -33.31 -1.29 13.76
C HIS A 276 -34.11 0.00 13.65
N ARG A 277 -33.43 1.13 13.44
CA ARG A 277 -34.09 2.44 13.31
C ARG A 277 -33.48 3.26 12.18
N PHE A 278 -34.36 3.90 11.42
CA PHE A 278 -34.07 4.99 10.52
C PHE A 278 -34.42 6.29 11.23
N PHE A 279 -33.49 7.23 11.21
CA PHE A 279 -33.65 8.57 11.79
C PHE A 279 -33.85 9.53 10.64
N PRO A 280 -35.09 9.91 10.26
CA PRO A 280 -35.31 10.86 9.18
C PRO A 280 -34.77 12.26 9.54
N LEU A 281 -34.67 13.15 8.56
CA LEU A 281 -34.28 14.55 8.82
C LEU A 281 -35.31 15.24 9.72
N ASP A 282 -36.59 15.03 9.38
CA ASP A 282 -37.76 15.53 10.08
C ASP A 282 -38.66 14.34 10.47
N GLY A 283 -39.13 14.33 11.72
CA GLY A 283 -40.01 13.29 12.25
C GLY A 283 -39.36 12.34 13.25
N GLU A 284 -40.15 11.37 13.71
CA GLU A 284 -39.72 10.41 14.73
C GLU A 284 -38.94 9.24 14.11
N PRO A 285 -38.05 8.58 14.87
CA PRO A 285 -37.35 7.38 14.40
C PRO A 285 -38.29 6.23 14.06
N THR A 286 -38.10 5.60 12.89
CA THR A 286 -38.96 4.52 12.39
C THR A 286 -38.17 3.23 12.13
N PRO A 287 -38.74 2.02 12.28
CA PRO A 287 -38.09 0.79 11.85
C PRO A 287 -37.90 0.71 10.32
N GLU A 288 -38.85 1.27 9.57
CA GLU A 288 -38.87 1.21 8.11
C GLU A 288 -37.66 1.93 7.50
N GLY A 289 -36.99 1.28 6.56
CA GLY A 289 -35.81 1.82 5.87
C GLY A 289 -34.49 1.69 6.63
N ALA A 290 -34.49 1.20 7.87
CA ALA A 290 -33.27 0.99 8.66
C ALA A 290 -32.34 -0.05 8.00
N LEU A 291 -32.91 -1.09 7.40
CA LEU A 291 -32.19 -2.13 6.67
C LEU A 291 -32.05 -1.84 5.16
N VAL A 292 -32.06 -0.57 4.78
CA VAL A 292 -31.85 -0.14 3.39
C VAL A 292 -30.62 0.73 3.34
N ASP A 293 -29.62 0.34 2.54
CA ASP A 293 -28.39 1.09 2.35
C ASP A 293 -28.21 1.48 0.87
N THR A 294 -28.55 2.72 0.56
CA THR A 294 -28.46 3.28 -0.79
C THR A 294 -27.04 3.72 -1.16
N ALA A 295 -26.14 3.90 -0.18
CA ALA A 295 -24.77 4.32 -0.44
C ALA A 295 -23.80 3.12 -0.45
N GLY A 296 -24.03 2.15 0.42
CA GLY A 296 -23.20 0.96 0.59
C GLY A 296 -22.19 1.05 1.73
N HIS A 297 -21.99 2.23 2.32
CA HIS A 297 -20.97 2.45 3.33
C HIS A 297 -21.28 1.72 4.64
N GLY A 298 -22.49 1.88 5.18
CA GLY A 298 -22.89 1.22 6.41
C GLY A 298 -22.88 -0.31 6.28
N THR A 299 -23.23 -0.85 5.12
CA THR A 299 -23.13 -2.29 4.80
C THR A 299 -21.68 -2.76 4.78
N HIS A 300 -20.77 -1.96 4.20
CA HIS A 300 -19.33 -2.25 4.19
C HIS A 300 -18.75 -2.25 5.61
N VAL A 301 -19.06 -1.21 6.40
CA VAL A 301 -18.67 -1.06 7.81
C VAL A 301 -19.18 -2.24 8.64
N ALA A 302 -20.46 -2.59 8.51
CA ALA A 302 -21.08 -3.67 9.25
C ALA A 302 -20.44 -5.05 8.93
N GLY A 303 -20.08 -5.30 7.67
CA GLY A 303 -19.40 -6.54 7.26
C GLY A 303 -17.98 -6.68 7.82
N ILE A 304 -17.31 -5.57 8.19
CA ILE A 304 -16.02 -5.63 8.88
C ILE A 304 -16.21 -6.05 10.35
N ILE A 305 -17.32 -5.64 10.98
CA ILE A 305 -17.62 -5.96 12.38
C ILE A 305 -18.04 -7.42 12.51
N ALA A 306 -19.06 -7.84 11.75
CA ALA A 306 -19.72 -9.12 11.92
C ALA A 306 -20.22 -9.72 10.60
N GLY A 307 -20.65 -10.98 10.67
CA GLY A 307 -20.99 -11.79 9.51
C GLY A 307 -19.79 -12.62 9.00
N GLY A 308 -20.10 -13.50 8.06
CA GLY A 308 -19.10 -14.34 7.42
C GLY A 308 -19.73 -15.17 6.32
N ILE A 309 -19.01 -15.36 5.22
CA ILE A 309 -19.60 -15.98 4.02
C ILE A 309 -19.55 -17.51 4.03
N GLY A 310 -18.73 -18.11 4.91
CA GLY A 310 -18.45 -19.55 4.93
C GLY A 310 -19.69 -20.44 4.97
N PRO A 311 -20.59 -20.31 5.97
CA PRO A 311 -21.79 -21.14 6.06
C PRO A 311 -22.70 -21.01 4.83
N TRP A 312 -22.90 -19.78 4.34
CA TRP A 312 -23.70 -19.55 3.14
C TRP A 312 -23.11 -20.24 1.89
N LEU A 313 -21.80 -20.26 1.69
CA LEU A 313 -21.19 -21.01 0.58
C LEU A 313 -21.32 -22.53 0.74
N ALA A 314 -21.29 -23.02 1.98
CA ALA A 314 -21.38 -24.46 2.26
C ALA A 314 -22.78 -25.05 2.00
N GLU A 315 -23.82 -24.21 1.92
CA GLU A 315 -25.21 -24.65 1.69
C GLU A 315 -25.50 -25.03 0.23
N ASP A 316 -24.82 -24.43 -0.75
CA ASP A 316 -25.06 -24.69 -2.18
C ASP A 316 -23.78 -24.47 -2.99
N GLU A 317 -23.31 -25.50 -3.69
CA GLU A 317 -22.08 -25.48 -4.49
C GLU A 317 -22.12 -24.50 -5.66
N LYS A 318 -23.31 -24.01 -6.07
CA LYS A 318 -23.45 -22.98 -7.10
C LYS A 318 -23.15 -21.58 -6.57
N ARG A 319 -23.14 -21.40 -5.25
CA ARG A 319 -22.91 -20.09 -4.64
C ARG A 319 -21.47 -19.68 -4.81
N GLU A 320 -21.27 -18.44 -5.20
CA GLU A 320 -19.95 -17.89 -5.47
C GLU A 320 -19.76 -16.51 -4.86
N VAL A 321 -18.49 -16.13 -4.75
CA VAL A 321 -18.07 -14.81 -4.27
C VAL A 321 -17.52 -14.00 -5.42
N TYR A 322 -17.98 -12.77 -5.52
CA TYR A 322 -17.46 -11.79 -6.47
C TYR A 322 -16.87 -10.61 -5.70
N ALA A 323 -15.53 -10.52 -5.67
CA ALA A 323 -14.83 -9.41 -5.04
C ALA A 323 -14.16 -8.53 -6.09
N THR A 324 -14.06 -7.23 -5.80
CA THR A 324 -13.38 -6.26 -6.64
C THR A 324 -12.25 -5.56 -5.88
N GLU A 325 -11.22 -5.13 -6.61
CA GLU A 325 -10.25 -4.14 -6.12
C GLU A 325 -10.44 -2.79 -6.79
N SER A 326 -9.99 -1.76 -6.10
CA SER A 326 -9.85 -0.42 -6.64
C SER A 326 -8.47 -0.24 -7.26
N ARG A 327 -8.41 -0.06 -8.59
CA ARG A 327 -7.20 0.33 -9.31
C ARG A 327 -7.22 1.82 -9.66
N PHE A 328 -6.05 2.41 -9.74
CA PHE A 328 -5.92 3.79 -10.18
C PHE A 328 -6.46 3.93 -11.60
N ASN A 329 -7.35 4.89 -11.80
CA ASN A 329 -7.89 5.23 -13.09
C ASN A 329 -7.10 6.41 -13.66
N VAL A 330 -6.40 6.17 -14.76
CA VAL A 330 -5.55 7.19 -15.40
C VAL A 330 -6.40 8.30 -16.04
N GLU A 331 -7.62 8.00 -16.47
CA GLU A 331 -8.53 8.95 -17.12
C GLU A 331 -9.30 9.82 -16.12
N SER A 332 -9.60 9.29 -14.94
CA SER A 332 -10.27 10.00 -13.85
C SER A 332 -9.71 9.58 -12.49
N ALA A 333 -8.71 10.31 -12.01
CA ALA A 333 -8.03 10.00 -10.74
C ALA A 333 -8.99 9.95 -9.53
N SER A 334 -10.15 10.61 -9.60
CA SER A 334 -11.19 10.61 -8.57
C SER A 334 -12.14 9.41 -8.64
N THR A 335 -12.10 8.60 -9.71
CA THR A 335 -13.01 7.48 -9.93
C THR A 335 -12.20 6.21 -10.20
N PRO A 336 -11.85 5.42 -9.16
CA PRO A 336 -11.02 4.23 -9.33
C PRO A 336 -11.71 3.18 -10.20
N LEU A 337 -10.92 2.46 -11.01
CA LEU A 337 -11.40 1.31 -11.78
C LEU A 337 -11.66 0.14 -10.84
N ARG A 338 -12.86 -0.44 -10.88
CA ARG A 338 -13.17 -1.66 -10.14
C ARG A 338 -12.89 -2.87 -11.01
N VAL A 339 -11.94 -3.69 -10.58
CA VAL A 339 -11.52 -4.88 -11.33
C VAL A 339 -11.81 -6.12 -10.51
N PRO A 340 -12.40 -7.17 -11.10
CA PRO A 340 -12.63 -8.43 -10.40
C PRO A 340 -11.32 -9.02 -9.88
N ARG A 341 -11.37 -9.60 -8.68
CA ARG A 341 -10.24 -10.27 -8.06
C ARG A 341 -10.69 -11.52 -7.34
N THR A 342 -9.81 -12.52 -7.31
CA THR A 342 -10.01 -13.72 -6.51
C THR A 342 -9.80 -13.40 -5.03
N VAL A 343 -10.60 -14.03 -4.19
CA VAL A 343 -10.61 -13.94 -2.72
C VAL A 343 -10.64 -15.35 -2.16
N ASP A 344 -9.99 -15.57 -1.02
CA ASP A 344 -10.24 -16.77 -0.22
C ASP A 344 -11.50 -16.52 0.61
N PRO A 345 -12.61 -17.24 0.36
CA PRO A 345 -13.85 -17.00 1.10
C PRO A 345 -13.72 -17.28 2.60
N ALA A 346 -12.74 -18.09 3.04
CA ALA A 346 -12.49 -18.33 4.46
C ALA A 346 -12.00 -17.07 5.20
N LEU A 347 -11.46 -16.09 4.47
CA LEU A 347 -10.99 -14.82 5.03
C LEU A 347 -12.08 -13.72 5.02
N LEU A 348 -13.19 -13.93 4.31
CA LEU A 348 -14.31 -13.01 4.24
C LEU A 348 -15.27 -13.21 5.43
N ALA A 349 -14.82 -12.77 6.59
CA ALA A 349 -15.60 -12.74 7.82
C ALA A 349 -15.24 -11.50 8.65
N GLY A 350 -16.23 -10.94 9.33
CA GLY A 350 -16.02 -9.85 10.28
C GLY A 350 -15.12 -10.26 11.44
N MET A 351 -14.62 -9.29 12.21
CA MET A 351 -13.76 -9.58 13.37
C MET A 351 -14.52 -10.37 14.45
N ALA A 352 -15.83 -10.16 14.57
CA ALA A 352 -16.77 -10.88 15.44
C ALA A 352 -17.95 -11.44 14.61
N PRO A 353 -17.76 -12.55 13.86
CA PRO A 353 -18.73 -13.03 12.87
C PRO A 353 -20.15 -13.29 13.40
N ARG A 354 -20.28 -13.63 14.69
CA ARG A 354 -21.55 -13.99 15.34
C ARG A 354 -22.09 -12.91 16.27
N ALA A 355 -21.50 -11.72 16.27
CA ALA A 355 -22.12 -10.55 16.88
C ALA A 355 -23.39 -10.18 16.09
N CYS A 356 -24.46 -9.87 16.82
CA CYS A 356 -25.68 -9.35 16.23
C CYS A 356 -25.51 -7.84 15.99
N LEU A 357 -26.03 -7.35 14.88
CA LEU A 357 -25.87 -5.99 14.42
C LEU A 357 -27.19 -5.23 14.53
N VAL A 358 -27.13 -3.96 14.95
CA VAL A 358 -28.28 -3.05 14.92
C VAL A 358 -27.99 -1.92 13.93
N SER A 359 -28.70 -1.91 12.80
CA SER A 359 -28.67 -0.78 11.86
C SER A 359 -29.38 0.44 12.44
N LEU A 360 -28.62 1.53 12.65
CA LEU A 360 -29.13 2.85 13.03
C LEU A 360 -28.82 3.82 11.87
N LYS A 361 -29.72 3.87 10.89
CA LYS A 361 -29.54 4.67 9.68
C LYS A 361 -29.76 6.16 9.99
N ALA A 362 -28.67 6.92 10.05
CA ALA A 362 -28.68 8.35 10.37
C ALA A 362 -28.24 9.23 9.19
N VAL A 363 -27.73 8.65 8.10
CA VAL A 363 -27.15 9.38 6.95
C VAL A 363 -27.71 8.83 5.63
N GLY A 364 -27.85 9.69 4.61
CA GLY A 364 -28.44 9.31 3.31
C GLY A 364 -27.40 8.88 2.26
N GLY A 365 -26.18 9.41 2.35
CA GLY A 365 -25.05 9.09 1.47
C GLY A 365 -23.81 9.94 1.77
N PHE A 366 -22.75 9.78 0.97
CA PHE A 366 -21.54 10.59 1.07
C PHE A 366 -21.70 11.95 0.37
N GLY A 367 -21.11 13.00 0.94
CA GLY A 367 -20.97 14.31 0.27
C GLY A 367 -21.33 15.53 1.10
N GLY A 368 -21.66 15.38 2.40
CA GLY A 368 -21.95 16.53 3.27
C GLY A 368 -23.11 17.37 2.74
N THR A 369 -24.16 16.69 2.26
CA THR A 369 -25.35 17.39 1.77
C THR A 369 -26.16 17.92 2.95
N SER A 370 -27.08 18.86 2.72
CA SER A 370 -28.01 19.37 3.74
C SER A 370 -28.90 18.29 4.39
N ARG A 371 -28.82 17.03 3.93
CA ARG A 371 -29.51 15.85 4.45
C ARG A 371 -28.71 15.08 5.51
N ASP A 372 -27.41 15.31 5.65
CA ASP A 372 -26.51 14.53 6.53
C ASP A 372 -26.20 15.30 7.82
N GLN A 373 -27.24 15.49 8.64
CA GLN A 373 -27.21 16.38 9.81
C GLN A 373 -26.83 15.66 11.10
N VAL A 374 -26.02 16.32 11.94
CA VAL A 374 -25.49 15.80 13.21
C VAL A 374 -26.59 15.45 14.22
N HIS A 375 -27.75 16.13 14.19
CA HIS A 375 -28.84 15.85 15.14
C HIS A 375 -29.40 14.44 15.00
N ARG A 376 -29.38 13.86 13.79
CA ARG A 376 -29.85 12.48 13.51
C ARG A 376 -28.95 11.45 14.20
N ILE A 377 -27.64 11.71 14.22
CA ILE A 377 -26.65 10.90 14.94
C ILE A 377 -26.89 11.02 16.45
N ILE A 378 -27.11 12.24 16.95
CA ILE A 378 -27.43 12.48 18.37
C ILE A 378 -28.73 11.75 18.79
N GLN A 379 -29.77 11.78 17.96
CA GLN A 379 -31.00 11.02 18.19
C GLN A 379 -30.75 9.51 18.23
N ALA A 380 -29.87 8.98 17.37
CA ALA A 380 -29.48 7.57 17.41
C ALA A 380 -28.75 7.21 18.71
N LEU A 381 -27.85 8.05 19.20
CA LEU A 381 -27.19 7.84 20.50
C LEU A 381 -28.20 7.88 21.66
N ALA A 382 -29.15 8.82 21.61
CA ALA A 382 -30.23 8.90 22.59
C ALA A 382 -31.14 7.66 22.57
N TYR A 383 -31.45 7.15 21.38
CA TYR A 383 -32.21 5.90 21.20
C TYR A 383 -31.51 4.70 21.85
N VAL A 384 -30.19 4.54 21.63
CA VAL A 384 -29.40 3.48 22.28
C VAL A 384 -29.48 3.57 23.81
N ARG A 385 -29.38 4.79 24.37
CA ARG A 385 -29.52 5.01 25.81
C ARG A 385 -30.91 4.63 26.31
N GLU A 386 -31.97 4.94 25.57
CA GLU A 386 -33.34 4.57 25.94
C GLU A 386 -33.56 3.06 25.86
N VAL A 387 -33.05 2.39 24.82
CA VAL A 387 -33.10 0.93 24.70
C VAL A 387 -32.40 0.23 25.87
N ASN A 388 -31.30 0.80 26.35
CA ASN A 388 -30.53 0.30 27.48
C ASN A 388 -30.95 0.89 28.84
N LYS A 389 -32.09 1.59 28.91
CA LYS A 389 -32.61 2.20 30.15
C LYS A 389 -33.12 1.12 31.09
N GLY A 390 -32.20 0.50 31.80
CA GLY A 390 -32.43 -0.60 32.73
C GLY A 390 -31.16 -0.84 33.54
N SER A 391 -30.92 -2.10 33.93
CA SER A 391 -29.63 -2.49 34.51
C SER A 391 -28.61 -2.79 33.42
N VAL A 392 -27.32 -2.75 33.78
CA VAL A 392 -26.22 -3.20 32.91
C VAL A 392 -26.42 -4.65 32.46
N GLU A 393 -26.97 -5.50 33.32
CA GLU A 393 -27.28 -6.91 33.01
C GLU A 393 -28.40 -7.06 31.96
N ALA A 394 -29.29 -6.07 31.86
CA ALA A 394 -30.37 -6.00 30.87
C ALA A 394 -29.98 -5.20 29.62
N MET A 395 -28.70 -4.78 29.51
CA MET A 395 -28.21 -4.04 28.36
C MET A 395 -28.40 -4.85 27.09
N ARG A 396 -29.12 -4.26 26.11
CA ARG A 396 -29.39 -4.91 24.83
C ARG A 396 -28.31 -4.58 23.81
N ILE A 397 -27.82 -3.33 23.78
CA ILE A 397 -26.78 -2.86 22.85
C ILE A 397 -25.49 -2.62 23.63
N HIS A 398 -24.42 -3.36 23.33
CA HIS A 398 -23.18 -3.37 24.11
C HIS A 398 -22.15 -2.35 23.61
N GLY A 399 -22.21 -2.04 22.31
CA GLY A 399 -21.34 -1.04 21.70
C GLY A 399 -21.93 -0.40 20.46
N VAL A 400 -21.32 0.71 20.06
CA VAL A 400 -21.70 1.53 18.91
C VAL A 400 -20.47 1.86 18.08
N ASN A 401 -20.56 1.62 16.78
CA ASN A 401 -19.59 2.10 15.80
C ASN A 401 -20.10 3.38 15.12
N ILE A 402 -19.27 4.42 15.09
CA ILE A 402 -19.52 5.66 14.35
C ILE A 402 -18.37 5.88 13.37
N SER A 403 -18.56 5.46 12.13
CA SER A 403 -17.60 5.63 11.02
C SER A 403 -17.86 6.93 10.24
N LEU A 404 -18.38 7.94 10.94
CA LEU A 404 -18.82 9.23 10.43
C LEU A 404 -18.28 10.34 11.31
N GLY A 405 -18.07 11.52 10.72
CA GLY A 405 -17.65 12.70 11.44
C GLY A 405 -17.64 13.93 10.55
N TYR A 406 -17.38 15.08 11.16
CA TYR A 406 -17.22 16.36 10.48
C TYR A 406 -15.95 17.06 10.96
N GLU A 407 -15.40 17.94 10.14
CA GLU A 407 -14.20 18.70 10.48
C GLU A 407 -14.47 19.58 11.70
N PHE A 408 -13.56 19.52 12.68
CA PHE A 408 -13.69 20.31 13.89
C PHE A 408 -13.24 21.75 13.61
N GLU A 409 -14.15 22.71 13.82
CA GLU A 409 -13.87 24.14 13.76
C GLU A 409 -13.68 24.69 15.19
N PRO A 410 -12.44 25.05 15.60
CA PRO A 410 -12.16 25.54 16.95
C PRO A 410 -12.94 26.80 17.34
N GLU A 411 -13.35 27.62 16.38
CA GLU A 411 -14.13 28.84 16.65
C GLU A 411 -15.54 28.56 17.19
N TRP A 412 -16.10 27.37 16.93
CA TRP A 412 -17.47 27.03 17.31
C TRP A 412 -17.57 26.49 18.74
N PHE A 413 -16.68 25.56 19.09
CA PHE A 413 -16.65 24.90 20.39
C PHE A 413 -15.21 24.63 20.81
N ALA A 414 -14.95 24.59 22.12
CA ALA A 414 -13.70 24.01 22.62
C ALA A 414 -13.57 22.54 22.16
N CYS A 415 -12.34 22.07 21.92
CA CYS A 415 -12.09 20.73 21.40
C CYS A 415 -12.72 19.64 22.30
N GLY A 416 -13.45 18.70 21.71
CA GLY A 416 -14.20 17.67 22.44
C GLY A 416 -15.46 18.15 23.17
N ARG A 417 -15.87 19.42 23.01
CA ARG A 417 -17.07 19.99 23.63
C ARG A 417 -18.23 20.22 22.67
N SER A 418 -18.12 19.80 21.42
CA SER A 418 -19.26 19.83 20.50
C SER A 418 -20.42 18.99 21.02
N PRO A 419 -21.68 19.32 20.65
CA PRO A 419 -22.85 18.55 21.10
C PRO A 419 -22.72 17.05 20.82
N LEU A 420 -22.15 16.68 19.67
CA LEU A 420 -21.93 15.28 19.33
C LEU A 420 -20.91 14.61 20.27
N CYS A 421 -19.76 15.24 20.54
CA CYS A 421 -18.77 14.68 21.47
C CYS A 421 -19.34 14.49 22.88
N GLN A 422 -20.14 15.46 23.35
CA GLN A 422 -20.78 15.37 24.67
C GLN A 422 -21.78 14.22 24.77
N GLU A 423 -22.58 14.00 23.72
CA GLU A 423 -23.54 12.88 23.70
C GLU A 423 -22.83 11.52 23.53
N VAL A 424 -21.71 11.49 22.81
CA VAL A 424 -20.84 10.30 22.76
C VAL A 424 -20.30 9.97 24.17
N ASP A 425 -19.71 10.94 24.86
CA ASP A 425 -19.21 10.71 26.22
C ASP A 425 -20.34 10.35 27.20
N ARG A 426 -21.55 10.90 27.01
CA ARG A 426 -22.73 10.53 27.80
C ARG A 426 -23.15 9.09 27.56
N LEU A 427 -23.11 8.62 26.31
CA LEU A 427 -23.39 7.22 25.98
C LEU A 427 -22.34 6.29 26.59
N VAL A 428 -21.05 6.66 26.51
CA VAL A 428 -19.98 5.87 27.14
C VAL A 428 -20.19 5.75 28.65
N ARG A 429 -20.54 6.84 29.33
CA ARG A 429 -20.86 6.81 30.77
C ARG A 429 -22.08 5.96 31.15
N SER A 430 -22.94 5.61 30.18
CA SER A 430 -24.05 4.67 30.41
C SER A 430 -23.64 3.18 30.33
N GLY A 431 -22.35 2.90 30.07
CA GLY A 431 -21.78 1.56 30.02
C GLY A 431 -21.58 0.99 28.60
N VAL A 432 -21.98 1.74 27.56
CA VAL A 432 -21.88 1.31 26.16
C VAL A 432 -20.51 1.67 25.60
N VAL A 433 -19.83 0.74 24.93
CA VAL A 433 -18.54 1.05 24.27
C VAL A 433 -18.80 1.84 22.99
N VAL A 434 -18.19 3.01 22.83
CA VAL A 434 -18.32 3.80 21.59
C VAL A 434 -16.97 3.86 20.88
N VAL A 435 -16.95 3.41 19.63
CA VAL A 435 -15.78 3.41 18.75
C VAL A 435 -16.03 4.38 17.61
N VAL A 436 -15.09 5.30 17.39
CA VAL A 436 -15.22 6.40 16.43
C VAL A 436 -14.01 6.46 15.50
N ALA A 437 -14.24 6.80 14.24
CA ALA A 437 -13.16 7.04 13.28
C ALA A 437 -12.43 8.36 13.59
N ALA A 438 -11.10 8.40 13.44
CA ALA A 438 -10.31 9.62 13.68
C ALA A 438 -10.57 10.73 12.64
N GLY A 439 -10.94 10.36 11.42
CA GLY A 439 -11.11 11.26 10.29
C GLY A 439 -10.04 11.05 9.21
N ASN A 440 -10.33 11.57 8.02
CA ASN A 440 -9.46 11.46 6.83
C ASN A 440 -8.80 12.81 6.47
N SER A 441 -8.76 13.76 7.41
CA SER A 441 -8.22 15.12 7.23
C SER A 441 -6.73 15.21 7.56
N GLY A 442 -6.02 14.07 7.62
CA GLY A 442 -4.60 14.01 8.01
C GLY A 442 -3.62 14.60 7.00
N TYR A 443 -4.10 14.97 5.82
CA TYR A 443 -3.35 15.66 4.78
C TYR A 443 -4.27 16.63 4.04
N GLY A 444 -3.71 17.67 3.45
CA GLY A 444 -4.45 18.54 2.54
C GLY A 444 -3.55 19.22 1.53
N THR A 445 -4.20 19.96 0.63
CA THR A 445 -3.54 20.65 -0.46
C THR A 445 -3.65 22.14 -0.20
N LEU A 446 -2.51 22.81 -0.05
CA LEU A 446 -2.47 24.26 0.03
C LEU A 446 -2.21 24.82 -1.37
N ASN A 447 -3.14 25.65 -1.83
CA ASN A 447 -2.97 26.46 -3.02
C ASN A 447 -2.47 27.83 -2.58
N ALA A 448 -1.15 28.01 -2.54
CA ALA A 448 -0.58 29.35 -2.42
C ALA A 448 -0.73 30.03 -3.79
N ASP A 449 -1.32 31.24 -3.82
CA ASP A 449 -1.52 31.99 -5.06
C ASP A 449 -0.24 32.03 -5.89
N MET A 450 -0.33 31.49 -7.11
CA MET A 450 0.73 31.38 -8.14
C MET A 450 1.76 30.24 -8.00
N ALA A 451 1.57 29.24 -7.12
CA ALA A 451 2.39 28.02 -7.08
C ALA A 451 1.57 26.75 -7.32
N ALA A 452 2.21 25.70 -7.87
CA ALA A 452 1.58 24.39 -8.01
C ALA A 452 1.09 23.86 -6.64
N PRO A 453 -0.10 23.22 -6.57
CA PRO A 453 -0.68 22.70 -5.34
C PRO A 453 0.34 21.85 -4.57
N ARG A 454 0.62 22.24 -3.32
CA ARG A 454 1.54 21.49 -2.44
C ARG A 454 0.73 20.71 -1.41
N LYS A 455 1.06 19.42 -1.28
CA LYS A 455 0.44 18.53 -0.29
C LYS A 455 1.21 18.60 1.03
N PHE A 456 0.50 18.77 2.13
CA PHE A 456 1.06 18.80 3.48
C PHE A 456 0.31 17.83 4.39
N GLY A 457 1.00 17.29 5.39
CA GLY A 457 0.36 16.57 6.48
C GLY A 457 -0.06 17.54 7.59
N PHE A 458 -1.29 17.42 8.06
CA PHE A 458 -1.81 18.26 9.15
C PHE A 458 -1.72 17.53 10.48
N ALA A 459 -1.10 18.19 11.48
CA ALA A 459 -1.26 17.84 12.89
C ALA A 459 -2.57 18.46 13.41
N MET A 460 -3.08 17.97 14.55
CA MET A 460 -4.35 18.45 15.13
C MET A 460 -5.53 18.37 14.15
N SER A 461 -5.60 17.28 13.39
CA SER A 461 -6.59 17.06 12.33
C SER A 461 -7.68 16.06 12.71
N VAL A 462 -7.78 15.69 13.99
CA VAL A 462 -8.82 14.77 14.49
C VAL A 462 -10.19 15.45 14.37
N ASN A 463 -11.10 14.78 13.68
CA ASN A 463 -12.46 15.27 13.43
C ASN A 463 -13.37 14.96 14.62
N ASP A 464 -14.53 15.62 14.69
CA ASP A 464 -15.58 15.25 15.65
C ASP A 464 -16.41 14.11 15.06
N PRO A 465 -16.77 13.06 15.84
CA PRO A 465 -16.62 12.90 17.30
C PRO A 465 -15.30 12.27 17.79
N GLY A 466 -14.28 12.14 16.94
CA GLY A 466 -12.96 11.62 17.30
C GLY A 466 -12.27 12.38 18.45
N ASN A 467 -12.62 13.64 18.68
CA ASN A 467 -12.15 14.45 19.82
C ASN A 467 -12.85 14.13 21.15
N ALA A 468 -13.88 13.28 21.18
CA ALA A 468 -14.55 12.87 22.42
C ALA A 468 -13.54 12.19 23.37
N GLU A 469 -13.66 12.45 24.68
CA GLU A 469 -12.69 12.01 25.68
C GLU A 469 -12.75 10.50 25.89
N LEU A 470 -13.96 9.97 26.04
CA LEU A 470 -14.18 8.59 26.48
C LEU A 470 -14.28 7.60 25.33
N ALA A 471 -14.62 8.06 24.12
CA ALA A 471 -14.66 7.21 22.94
C ALA A 471 -13.29 6.57 22.62
N ILE A 472 -13.32 5.42 21.97
CA ILE A 472 -12.14 4.80 21.35
C ILE A 472 -12.02 5.35 19.93
N THR A 473 -11.10 6.30 19.74
CA THR A 473 -10.82 6.96 18.47
C THR A 473 -9.77 6.19 17.70
N VAL A 474 -10.09 5.81 16.46
CA VAL A 474 -9.28 4.85 15.69
C VAL A 474 -8.68 5.50 14.44
N GLY A 475 -7.34 5.45 14.35
CA GLY A 475 -6.61 5.82 13.14
C GLY A 475 -6.39 4.65 12.19
N SER A 476 -5.93 4.93 10.96
CA SER A 476 -5.79 3.94 9.89
C SER A 476 -4.34 3.52 9.65
N THR A 477 -4.16 2.25 9.26
CA THR A 477 -2.91 1.65 8.77
C THR A 477 -3.15 0.80 7.52
N HIS A 478 -2.06 0.40 6.86
CA HIS A 478 -2.11 -0.54 5.74
C HIS A 478 -2.60 -1.93 6.19
N ARG A 479 -3.49 -2.57 5.40
CA ARG A 479 -4.17 -3.82 5.77
C ARG A 479 -3.28 -5.02 6.07
N SER A 480 -2.11 -5.12 5.44
CA SER A 480 -1.23 -6.30 5.52
C SER A 480 0.18 -6.00 5.98
N SER A 481 0.59 -4.73 5.93
CA SER A 481 1.98 -4.33 6.14
C SER A 481 2.07 -3.07 7.02
N PRO A 482 1.37 -3.05 8.18
CA PRO A 482 1.33 -1.87 9.04
C PRO A 482 2.71 -1.52 9.63
N HIS A 483 3.59 -2.50 9.84
CA HIS A 483 4.97 -2.24 10.30
C HIS A 483 5.85 -1.57 9.22
N LEU A 484 5.57 -1.82 7.94
CA LEU A 484 6.33 -1.25 6.83
C LEU A 484 5.83 0.15 6.48
N TYR A 485 4.53 0.29 6.23
CA TYR A 485 3.93 1.56 5.79
C TYR A 485 3.58 2.49 6.96
N GLY A 486 3.41 1.95 8.17
CA GLY A 486 3.00 2.74 9.33
C GLY A 486 1.58 3.26 9.21
N VAL A 487 1.40 4.50 9.67
CA VAL A 487 0.11 5.20 9.72
C VAL A 487 -0.25 5.70 8.33
N SER A 488 -1.50 5.45 7.91
CA SER A 488 -2.03 5.93 6.63
C SER A 488 -1.88 7.44 6.48
N TYR A 489 -1.44 7.90 5.32
CA TYR A 489 -1.18 9.33 5.10
C TYR A 489 -2.43 10.19 5.33
N PHE A 490 -3.61 9.67 4.97
CA PHE A 490 -4.89 10.36 5.14
C PHE A 490 -5.43 10.32 6.57
N SER A 491 -4.98 9.40 7.42
CA SER A 491 -5.48 9.28 8.79
C SER A 491 -5.23 10.58 9.53
N SER A 492 -6.28 11.14 10.12
CA SER A 492 -6.20 12.27 11.03
C SER A 492 -5.24 11.99 12.17
N LYS A 493 -4.48 13.01 12.57
CA LYS A 493 -3.37 12.94 13.52
C LYS A 493 -3.66 13.90 14.66
N GLY A 494 -3.34 13.49 15.87
CA GLY A 494 -3.42 14.35 17.03
C GLY A 494 -2.22 15.29 17.18
N PRO A 495 -2.00 15.78 18.41
CA PRO A 495 -2.94 15.69 19.53
C PRO A 495 -4.28 16.37 19.18
N THR A 496 -5.30 16.24 20.01
CA THR A 496 -6.51 17.07 19.85
C THR A 496 -6.16 18.56 19.93
N GLY A 497 -7.06 19.45 19.52
CA GLY A 497 -6.83 20.90 19.60
C GLY A 497 -6.57 21.42 21.03
N ASP A 498 -6.95 20.65 22.06
CA ASP A 498 -6.68 20.92 23.48
C ASP A 498 -5.54 20.08 24.09
N GLY A 499 -4.80 19.32 23.28
CA GLY A 499 -3.57 18.63 23.70
C GLY A 499 -3.75 17.20 24.25
N ARG A 500 -4.95 16.60 24.15
CA ARG A 500 -5.16 15.19 24.54
C ARG A 500 -4.60 14.24 23.49
N ASP A 501 -4.10 13.10 23.95
CA ASP A 501 -3.55 12.05 23.09
C ASP A 501 -4.68 11.37 22.29
N LYS A 502 -4.77 11.68 21.00
CA LYS A 502 -5.64 11.03 20.00
C LYS A 502 -4.86 10.83 18.68
N PRO A 503 -5.20 9.85 17.83
CA PRO A 503 -6.14 8.75 18.07
C PRO A 503 -5.69 7.87 19.24
N ASP A 504 -6.60 7.07 19.80
CA ASP A 504 -6.25 6.18 20.91
C ASP A 504 -5.41 4.98 20.41
N LEU A 505 -5.78 4.40 19.27
CA LEU A 505 -5.04 3.30 18.64
C LEU A 505 -5.27 3.25 17.13
N LEU A 506 -4.57 2.33 16.45
CA LEU A 506 -4.64 2.12 15.01
C LEU A 506 -5.26 0.77 14.65
N ALA A 507 -5.95 0.73 13.52
CA ALA A 507 -6.39 -0.52 12.90
C ALA A 507 -6.24 -0.46 11.36
N PRO A 508 -6.32 -1.61 10.66
CA PRO A 508 -6.36 -1.65 9.20
C PRO A 508 -7.49 -0.80 8.60
N GLY A 509 -7.16 0.15 7.73
CA GLY A 509 -8.15 1.00 7.05
C GLY A 509 -7.88 1.23 5.56
N GLU A 510 -6.81 0.67 4.99
CA GLU A 510 -6.50 0.79 3.57
C GLU A 510 -6.89 -0.45 2.76
N ARG A 511 -7.64 -0.25 1.67
CA ARG A 511 -8.06 -1.31 0.73
C ARG A 511 -8.74 -2.47 1.44
N ILE A 512 -9.65 -2.15 2.36
CA ILE A 512 -10.40 -3.14 3.12
C ILE A 512 -11.54 -3.66 2.26
N THR A 513 -11.64 -4.98 2.17
CA THR A 513 -12.69 -5.66 1.42
C THR A 513 -13.82 -6.05 2.35
N SER A 514 -15.02 -5.61 2.00
CA SER A 514 -16.25 -5.91 2.73
C SER A 514 -17.46 -5.84 1.79
N CYS A 515 -18.64 -6.08 2.34
CA CYS A 515 -19.91 -6.22 1.63
C CYS A 515 -20.22 -4.99 0.77
N ALA A 516 -20.69 -5.22 -0.46
CA ALA A 516 -21.17 -4.17 -1.34
C ALA A 516 -22.69 -4.02 -1.23
N ALA A 517 -23.18 -2.78 -1.23
CA ALA A 517 -24.61 -2.46 -1.33
C ALA A 517 -24.81 -1.09 -1.99
N GLY A 518 -26.05 -0.79 -2.40
CA GLY A 518 -26.44 0.51 -2.97
C GLY A 518 -25.51 0.99 -4.10
N ALA A 519 -25.13 2.27 -4.05
CA ALA A 519 -24.23 2.87 -5.04
C ALA A 519 -22.89 2.14 -5.20
N SER A 520 -22.38 1.52 -4.13
CA SER A 520 -21.15 0.72 -4.21
C SER A 520 -21.33 -0.59 -4.98
N LEU A 521 -22.54 -1.16 -4.96
CA LEU A 521 -22.90 -2.34 -5.74
C LEU A 521 -23.23 -1.96 -7.19
N ASP A 522 -23.95 -0.86 -7.39
CA ASP A 522 -24.25 -0.28 -8.70
C ASP A 522 -22.97 0.02 -9.48
N ALA A 523 -21.91 0.49 -8.81
CA ALA A 523 -20.61 0.74 -9.42
C ALA A 523 -19.90 -0.53 -9.93
N VAL A 524 -20.34 -1.72 -9.50
CA VAL A 524 -19.77 -3.01 -9.91
C VAL A 524 -20.64 -3.70 -10.96
N LEU A 525 -21.96 -3.75 -10.74
CA LEU A 525 -22.88 -4.48 -11.60
C LEU A 525 -23.51 -3.62 -12.69
N GLY A 526 -23.56 -2.31 -12.50
CA GLY A 526 -24.37 -1.36 -13.25
C GLY A 526 -25.61 -0.94 -12.45
N ALA A 527 -26.01 0.33 -12.59
CA ALA A 527 -27.07 0.92 -11.76
C ALA A 527 -28.40 0.18 -11.88
N GLY A 528 -28.99 -0.19 -10.74
CA GLY A 528 -30.28 -0.87 -10.67
C GLY A 528 -30.24 -2.37 -11.02
N ILE A 529 -29.04 -2.96 -11.09
CA ILE A 529 -28.85 -4.39 -11.29
C ILE A 529 -28.66 -5.05 -9.92
N GLU A 530 -29.63 -5.87 -9.53
CA GLU A 530 -29.52 -6.70 -8.33
C GLU A 530 -28.49 -7.83 -8.54
N PRO A 531 -27.71 -8.18 -7.51
CA PRO A 531 -26.79 -9.29 -7.59
C PRO A 531 -27.58 -10.60 -7.72
N PRO A 532 -27.09 -11.57 -8.51
CA PRO A 532 -27.67 -12.91 -8.53
C PRO A 532 -27.81 -13.48 -7.12
N ALA A 533 -28.90 -14.19 -6.84
CA ALA A 533 -29.18 -14.74 -5.50
C ALA A 533 -28.11 -15.73 -5.02
N ASP A 534 -27.36 -16.32 -5.95
CA ASP A 534 -26.24 -17.23 -5.77
C ASP A 534 -24.87 -16.52 -5.77
N ARG A 535 -24.81 -15.18 -5.79
CA ARG A 535 -23.57 -14.42 -5.82
C ARG A 535 -23.49 -13.37 -4.72
N ALA A 536 -22.50 -13.48 -3.85
CA ALA A 536 -22.19 -12.47 -2.84
C ALA A 536 -21.14 -11.48 -3.35
N VAL A 537 -21.40 -10.17 -3.25
CA VAL A 537 -20.57 -9.12 -3.87
C VAL A 537 -19.80 -8.31 -2.82
N TYR A 538 -18.49 -8.15 -3.04
CA TYR A 538 -17.57 -7.45 -2.15
C TYR A 538 -16.75 -6.38 -2.88
N VAL A 539 -16.45 -5.29 -2.19
CA VAL A 539 -15.74 -4.13 -2.73
C VAL A 539 -14.64 -3.65 -1.79
N GLU A 540 -13.59 -3.06 -2.37
CA GLU A 540 -12.51 -2.42 -1.62
C GLU A 540 -12.79 -0.94 -1.34
N ASP A 541 -12.67 -0.56 -0.07
CA ASP A 541 -12.74 0.84 0.35
C ASP A 541 -11.57 1.23 1.27
N THR A 542 -11.31 2.52 1.42
CA THR A 542 -10.18 3.07 2.18
C THR A 542 -10.59 4.26 3.04
N GLY A 543 -10.29 4.21 4.33
CA GLY A 543 -10.54 5.30 5.26
C GLY A 543 -10.44 4.86 6.72
N THR A 544 -10.38 5.83 7.63
CA THR A 544 -10.55 5.54 9.08
C THR A 544 -11.92 4.94 9.39
N SER A 545 -12.90 5.17 8.50
CA SER A 545 -14.22 4.55 8.52
C SER A 545 -14.19 3.02 8.39
N MET A 546 -13.14 2.46 7.79
CA MET A 546 -12.89 1.01 7.75
C MET A 546 -12.02 0.54 8.91
N ALA A 547 -11.22 1.42 9.52
CA ALA A 547 -10.40 1.09 10.70
C ALA A 547 -11.25 0.96 11.97
N ALA A 548 -12.16 1.90 12.23
CA ALA A 548 -13.07 1.86 13.39
C ALA A 548 -13.84 0.53 13.55
N PRO A 549 -14.47 -0.05 12.50
CA PRO A 549 -15.20 -1.31 12.64
C PRO A 549 -14.31 -2.52 12.95
N HIS A 550 -13.00 -2.50 12.64
CA HIS A 550 -12.09 -3.55 13.09
C HIS A 550 -11.98 -3.56 14.62
N VAL A 551 -11.87 -2.38 15.23
CA VAL A 551 -11.82 -2.23 16.69
C VAL A 551 -13.17 -2.59 17.31
N SER A 552 -14.27 -2.13 16.70
CA SER A 552 -15.63 -2.49 17.14
C SER A 552 -15.84 -4.01 17.18
N GLY A 553 -15.50 -4.71 16.09
CA GLY A 553 -15.63 -6.17 16.05
C GLY A 553 -14.64 -6.87 16.98
N ALA A 554 -13.42 -6.36 17.15
CA ALA A 554 -12.47 -6.91 18.13
C ALA A 554 -12.96 -6.76 19.58
N VAL A 555 -13.55 -5.62 19.93
CA VAL A 555 -14.20 -5.41 21.23
C VAL A 555 -15.37 -6.37 21.40
N ALA A 556 -16.23 -6.53 20.39
CA ALA A 556 -17.35 -7.47 20.45
C ALA A 556 -16.86 -8.92 20.65
N ALA A 557 -15.78 -9.32 19.98
CA ALA A 557 -15.14 -10.60 20.15
C ALA A 557 -14.58 -10.77 21.58
N LEU A 558 -13.89 -9.77 22.13
CA LEU A 558 -13.42 -9.78 23.52
C LEU A 558 -14.59 -9.96 24.50
N LEU A 559 -15.65 -9.14 24.37
CA LEU A 559 -16.81 -9.17 25.25
C LEU A 559 -17.61 -10.48 25.18
N SER A 560 -17.54 -11.21 24.06
CA SER A 560 -18.17 -12.55 23.98
C SER A 560 -17.49 -13.61 24.84
N VAL A 561 -16.21 -13.42 25.16
CA VAL A 561 -15.41 -14.31 26.01
C VAL A 561 -15.33 -13.78 27.43
N ARG A 562 -15.09 -12.48 27.59
CA ARG A 562 -14.92 -11.77 28.86
C ARG A 562 -16.14 -10.88 29.14
N ARG A 563 -17.27 -11.51 29.49
CA ARG A 563 -18.57 -10.85 29.66
C ARG A 563 -18.60 -9.94 30.90
N GLU A 564 -17.70 -10.14 31.85
CA GLU A 564 -17.52 -9.32 33.04
C GLU A 564 -17.18 -7.85 32.74
N PHE A 565 -16.69 -7.54 31.53
CA PHE A 565 -16.39 -6.16 31.12
C PHE A 565 -17.56 -5.47 30.41
N ILE A 566 -18.71 -6.14 30.25
CA ILE A 566 -19.92 -5.50 29.73
C ILE A 566 -20.35 -4.41 30.73
N GLY A 567 -20.53 -3.18 30.24
CA GLY A 567 -20.82 -2.02 31.09
C GLY A 567 -19.58 -1.29 31.60
N GLU A 568 -18.36 -1.78 31.35
CA GLU A 568 -17.09 -1.15 31.76
C GLU A 568 -16.29 -0.59 30.55
N PRO A 569 -16.82 0.35 29.76
CA PRO A 569 -16.22 0.75 28.49
C PRO A 569 -14.84 1.40 28.64
N GLU A 570 -14.58 2.13 29.73
CA GLU A 570 -13.27 2.69 30.02
C GLU A 570 -12.22 1.61 30.31
N ARG A 571 -12.63 0.50 30.93
CA ARG A 571 -11.73 -0.64 31.19
C ARG A 571 -11.46 -1.42 29.91
N VAL A 572 -12.49 -1.63 29.09
CA VAL A 572 -12.34 -2.19 27.74
C VAL A 572 -11.36 -1.35 26.93
N LYS A 573 -11.55 -0.02 26.89
CA LYS A 573 -10.62 0.91 26.24
C LYS A 573 -9.19 0.69 26.73
N ARG A 574 -8.98 0.65 28.05
CA ARG A 574 -7.65 0.44 28.66
C ARG A 574 -7.00 -0.89 28.23
N ILE A 575 -7.75 -1.99 28.24
CA ILE A 575 -7.26 -3.32 27.80
C ILE A 575 -6.71 -3.23 26.37
N PHE A 576 -7.47 -2.61 25.46
CA PHE A 576 -7.05 -2.49 24.08
C PHE A 576 -5.83 -1.59 23.91
N LEU A 577 -5.73 -0.49 24.66
CA LEU A 577 -4.55 0.38 24.64
C LEU A 577 -3.31 -0.29 25.19
N ASP A 578 -3.41 -0.98 26.32
CA ASP A 578 -2.28 -1.67 26.95
C ASP A 578 -1.81 -2.88 26.12
N SER A 579 -2.70 -3.45 25.31
CA SER A 579 -2.40 -4.60 24.44
C SER A 579 -1.81 -4.24 23.07
N ALA A 580 -1.91 -2.99 22.65
CA ALA A 580 -1.57 -2.56 21.30
C ALA A 580 -0.08 -2.74 20.97
N ILE A 581 0.24 -2.99 19.71
CA ILE A 581 1.60 -3.15 19.22
C ILE A 581 2.15 -1.79 18.77
N ASP A 582 3.17 -1.30 19.46
CA ASP A 582 3.90 -0.10 19.07
C ASP A 582 4.52 -0.26 17.66
N LEU A 583 4.27 0.69 16.77
CA LEU A 583 4.85 0.75 15.42
C LEU A 583 6.10 1.65 15.35
N GLY A 584 6.60 2.14 16.48
CA GLY A 584 7.76 3.04 16.56
C GLY A 584 7.49 4.41 15.95
N ARG A 585 6.27 4.93 16.12
CA ARG A 585 5.83 6.25 15.63
C ARG A 585 5.52 7.19 16.80
N ARG A 586 5.37 8.49 16.52
CA ARG A 586 4.94 9.44 17.56
C ARG A 586 3.53 9.10 18.04
N ARG A 587 3.26 9.31 19.34
CA ARG A 587 1.96 9.03 19.96
C ARG A 587 0.80 9.74 19.26
N ASP A 588 1.00 10.98 18.83
CA ASP A 588 0.02 11.75 18.05
C ASP A 588 -0.41 11.09 16.71
N PHE A 589 0.39 10.14 16.21
CA PHE A 589 0.15 9.46 14.94
C PHE A 589 -0.43 8.07 15.16
N GLN A 590 0.08 7.34 16.16
CA GLN A 590 -0.28 5.93 16.36
C GLN A 590 -1.12 5.64 17.60
N GLY A 591 -1.35 6.62 18.47
CA GLY A 591 -1.88 6.37 19.79
C GLY A 591 -1.03 5.37 20.57
N ALA A 592 -1.66 4.33 21.10
CA ALA A 592 -1.00 3.20 21.75
C ALA A 592 -0.35 2.20 20.78
N GLY A 593 -0.65 2.30 19.47
CA GLY A 593 -0.13 1.39 18.45
C GLY A 593 -1.24 0.65 17.70
N LEU A 594 -0.86 -0.43 17.01
CA LEU A 594 -1.75 -1.28 16.22
C LEU A 594 -2.55 -2.24 17.10
N LEU A 595 -3.84 -2.35 16.84
CA LEU A 595 -4.75 -3.34 17.44
C LEU A 595 -4.21 -4.77 17.35
N ASP A 596 -4.24 -5.49 18.47
CA ASP A 596 -3.96 -6.92 18.53
C ASP A 596 -4.96 -7.62 19.47
N LEU A 597 -5.91 -8.36 18.88
CA LEU A 597 -6.97 -9.02 19.65
C LEU A 597 -6.45 -10.18 20.51
N MET A 598 -5.39 -10.88 20.06
CA MET A 598 -4.81 -11.99 20.83
C MET A 598 -4.16 -11.48 22.11
N ARG A 599 -3.40 -10.37 22.02
CA ARG A 599 -2.82 -9.74 23.21
C ARG A 599 -3.89 -9.19 24.14
N ALA A 600 -4.95 -8.58 23.59
CA ALA A 600 -6.07 -8.08 24.38
C ALA A 600 -6.74 -9.20 25.19
N LEU A 601 -6.92 -10.39 24.61
CA LEU A 601 -7.49 -11.56 25.30
C LEU A 601 -6.54 -12.18 26.35
N GLN A 602 -5.23 -12.00 26.21
CA GLN A 602 -4.22 -12.58 27.11
C GLN A 602 -3.89 -11.71 28.31
N ILE A 603 -4.10 -10.40 28.22
CA ILE A 603 -3.82 -9.45 29.31
C ILE A 603 -4.86 -9.53 30.44
N VAL A 604 -6.04 -10.11 30.18
CA VAL A 604 -7.17 -10.23 31.12
C VAL A 604 -7.45 -11.62 31.63
#